data_AF-A0A9E3FS96-F1
#
_entry.id   AF-A0A9E3FS96-F1
#
_cell.length_a   1.000
_cell.length_b   1.000
_cell.length_c   1.000
_cell.angle_alpha   90.00
_cell.angle_beta   90.00
_cell.angle_gamma   90.00
#
_symmetry.space_group_name_H-M   'P 1'
#
loop_
_entity.id
_entity.type
_entity.pdbx_description
1 polymer ?
#
loop_
_entity_poly.entity_id
_entity_poly.type
_entity_poly.pdbx_seq_one_letter_code
_entity_poly.pdbx_strand_id
1 'polypeptide(L)'
;MKAVIVGCGIGGLTMALMLRARGIECELFEQSETIRELGVGINTLPHAIRELAGIGLLDRLDEVAIRTHELFYLTRHGQQVWHE
;
A
#
# COMPACT_ATOMS: atom_id res chain seq x y z
N MET A 1 -12.18 -16.51 17.38
CA MET A 1 -10.89 -16.87 16.74
C MET A 1 -9.98 -15.65 16.86
N LYS A 2 -8.70 -15.83 17.21
CA LYS A 2 -7.72 -14.74 17.30
C LYS A 2 -6.54 -15.06 16.39
N ALA A 3 -6.18 -14.12 15.50
CA ALA A 3 -5.05 -14.26 14.60
C ALA A 3 -3.78 -13.65 15.20
N VAL A 4 -2.63 -14.20 14.83
CA VAL A 4 -1.31 -13.60 15.12
C VAL A 4 -0.68 -13.18 13.80
N ILE A 5 -0.22 -11.94 13.73
CA ILE A 5 0.46 -11.36 12.57
C ILE A 5 1.90 -11.04 12.98
N VAL A 6 2.87 -11.58 12.23
CA VAL A 6 4.30 -11.33 12.44
C VAL A 6 4.79 -10.42 11.31
N GLY A 7 5.17 -9.19 11.67
CA GLY A 7 5.60 -8.11 10.80
C GLY A 7 4.57 -6.97 10.71
N CYS A 8 4.97 -5.76 11.06
CA CYS A 8 4.16 -4.53 10.97
C CYS A 8 4.46 -3.70 9.71
N GLY A 9 4.77 -4.37 8.61
CA GLY A 9 4.87 -3.74 7.29
C GLY A 9 3.49 -3.50 6.66
N ILE A 10 3.49 -3.07 5.39
CA ILE A 10 2.27 -2.75 4.61
C ILE A 10 1.27 -3.92 4.65
N GLY A 11 1.73 -5.15 4.37
CA GLY A 11 0.87 -6.34 4.37
C GLY A 11 0.28 -6.65 5.75
N GLY A 12 1.09 -6.62 6.81
CA GLY A 12 0.65 -6.94 8.17
C GLY A 12 -0.35 -5.92 8.73
N LEU A 13 -0.07 -4.63 8.55
CA LEU A 13 -0.99 -3.57 8.97
C LEU A 13 -2.29 -3.59 8.17
N THR A 14 -2.22 -3.82 6.84
CA THR A 14 -3.41 -3.95 6.00
C THR A 14 -4.25 -5.16 6.42
N MET A 15 -3.62 -6.30 6.70
CA MET A 15 -4.30 -7.50 7.19
C MET A 15 -4.99 -7.25 8.53
N ALA A 16 -4.34 -6.58 9.47
CA ALA A 16 -4.94 -6.23 10.76
C ALA A 16 -6.19 -5.34 10.60
N LEU A 17 -6.13 -4.33 9.72
CA LEU A 17 -7.28 -3.49 9.41
C LEU A 17 -8.43 -4.30 8.78
N MET A 18 -8.10 -5.20 7.85
CA MET A 18 -9.07 -6.07 7.18
C MET A 18 -9.72 -7.09 8.11
N LEU A 19 -8.97 -7.68 9.04
CA LEU A 19 -9.50 -8.58 10.07
C LEU A 19 -10.41 -7.83 11.04
N ARG A 20 -9.98 -6.65 11.49
CA ARG A 20 -10.80 -5.77 12.34
C ARG A 20 -12.12 -5.39 11.67
N ALA A 21 -12.10 -5.04 10.39
CA ALA A 21 -13.31 -4.75 9.61
C ALA A 21 -14.29 -5.94 9.52
N ARG A 22 -13.81 -7.17 9.75
CA ARG A 22 -14.59 -8.42 9.78
C ARG A 22 -14.90 -8.91 11.20
N GLY A 23 -14.59 -8.13 12.23
CA GLY A 23 -14.81 -8.51 13.63
C GLY A 23 -13.90 -9.62 14.14
N ILE A 24 -12.75 -9.85 13.50
CA ILE A 24 -11.76 -10.85 13.91
C ILE A 24 -10.66 -10.14 14.68
N GLU A 25 -10.40 -10.61 15.91
CA GLU A 25 -9.31 -10.10 16.72
C GLU A 25 -7.95 -10.54 16.17
N CYS A 26 -6.97 -9.65 16.23
CA CYS A 26 -5.58 -9.97 15.89
C CYS A 26 -4.59 -9.31 16.84
N GLU A 27 -3.42 -9.93 16.95
CA GLU A 27 -2.27 -9.38 17.67
C GLU A 27 -1.09 -9.27 16.69
N LEU A 28 -0.40 -8.14 16.71
CA LEU A 28 0.71 -7.84 15.81
C LEU A 28 2.02 -7.84 16.58
N PHE A 29 3.04 -8.43 15.97
CA PHE A 29 4.41 -8.44 16.48
C PHE A 29 5.35 -7.87 15.42
N GLU A 30 6.24 -6.98 15.82
CA GLU A 30 7.28 -6.41 14.96
C GLU A 30 8.63 -6.53 15.67
N GLN A 31 9.66 -6.89 14.91
CA GLN A 31 11.02 -7.00 15.43
C GLN A 31 11.59 -5.62 15.77
N SER A 32 11.24 -4.61 14.96
CA SER A 32 11.67 -3.23 15.13
C SER A 32 10.95 -2.55 16.31
N GLU A 33 11.69 -1.81 17.14
CA GLU A 33 11.10 -1.04 18.24
C GLU A 33 10.14 0.07 17.77
N THR A 34 10.35 0.56 16.54
CA THR A 34 9.58 1.65 15.94
C THR A 34 9.34 1.40 14.47
N ILE A 35 8.16 1.78 13.98
CA ILE A 35 7.86 1.84 12.54
C ILE A 35 8.56 3.07 11.97
N ARG A 36 9.36 2.87 10.93
CA ARG A 36 10.12 3.94 10.27
C ARG A 36 9.92 3.89 8.76
N GLU A 37 9.94 5.06 8.15
CA GLU A 37 9.98 5.19 6.69
C GLU A 37 11.37 4.85 6.17
N LEU A 38 11.45 3.99 5.15
CA LEU A 38 12.71 3.61 4.51
C LEU A 38 13.14 4.60 3.41
N GLY A 39 12.30 5.59 3.08
CA GLY A 39 12.60 6.61 2.07
C GLY A 39 12.55 6.11 0.62
N VAL A 40 11.79 5.06 0.34
CA VAL A 40 11.62 4.48 -1.01
C VAL A 40 10.22 4.73 -1.55
N GLY A 41 10.11 4.96 -2.86
CA GLY A 41 8.83 5.03 -3.58
C GLY A 41 8.39 3.64 -4.05
N ILE A 42 7.08 3.37 -3.96
CA ILE A 42 6.46 2.15 -4.51
C ILE A 42 5.23 2.52 -5.33
N ASN A 43 4.88 1.71 -6.32
CA ASN A 43 3.60 1.81 -7.02
C ASN A 43 2.62 0.78 -6.46
N THR A 44 1.39 1.21 -6.22
CA THR A 44 0.29 0.34 -5.80
C THR A 44 -0.73 0.28 -6.93
N LEU A 45 -1.00 -0.92 -7.44
CA LEU A 45 -1.89 -1.10 -8.58
C LEU A 45 -3.36 -0.86 -8.20
N PRO A 46 -4.23 -0.50 -9.16
CA PRO A 46 -5.63 -0.12 -8.88
C PRO A 46 -6.44 -1.16 -8.09
N HIS A 47 -6.17 -2.46 -8.30
CA HIS A 47 -6.87 -3.52 -7.57
C HIS A 47 -6.50 -3.55 -6.07
N ALA A 48 -5.27 -3.22 -5.71
CA ALA A 48 -4.87 -3.10 -4.31
C ALA A 48 -5.41 -1.79 -3.70
N ILE A 49 -5.40 -0.69 -4.46
CA ILE A 49 -6.03 0.58 -4.04
C ILE A 49 -7.52 0.38 -3.74
N ARG A 50 -8.24 -0.41 -4.53
CA ARG A 50 -9.66 -0.74 -4.25
C ARG A 50 -9.84 -1.38 -2.88
N GLU A 51 -8.98 -2.31 -2.49
CA GLU A 51 -9.06 -2.95 -1.16
C GLU A 51 -8.74 -1.95 -0.04
N LEU A 52 -7.72 -1.09 -0.23
CA LEU A 52 -7.38 -0.04 0.73
C LEU A 52 -8.49 1.02 0.87
N ALA A 53 -9.15 1.36 -0.24
CA ALA A 53 -10.33 2.23 -0.23
C ALA A 53 -11.49 1.59 0.55
N GLY A 54 -11.69 0.27 0.40
CA GLY A 54 -12.70 -0.49 1.14
C GLY A 54 -12.52 -0.47 2.67
N ILE A 55 -11.33 -0.15 3.17
CA ILE A 55 -11.04 0.06 4.60
C ILE A 55 -10.85 1.54 4.97
N GLY A 56 -11.27 2.46 4.10
CA GLY A 56 -11.33 3.90 4.38
C GLY A 56 -9.99 4.64 4.27
N LEU A 57 -9.00 4.09 3.55
CA LEU A 57 -7.69 4.73 3.40
C LEU A 57 -7.54 5.62 2.17
N LEU A 58 -8.54 5.69 1.28
CA LEU A 58 -8.41 6.39 0.00
C LEU A 58 -8.05 7.87 0.17
N ASP A 59 -8.78 8.60 1.02
CA ASP A 59 -8.55 10.04 1.22
C ASP A 59 -7.14 10.30 1.78
N ARG A 60 -6.70 9.47 2.74
CA ARG A 60 -5.35 9.56 3.31
C ARG A 60 -4.26 9.22 2.30
N LEU A 61 -4.54 8.31 1.37
CA LEU A 61 -3.61 8.00 0.28
C LEU A 61 -3.53 9.17 -0.70
N ASP A 62 -4.65 9.82 -1.03
CA ASP A 62 -4.66 10.98 -1.92
C ASP A 62 -3.88 12.18 -1.37
N GLU A 63 -3.77 12.31 -0.04
CA GLU A 63 -2.96 13.35 0.60
C GLU A 63 -1.45 13.14 0.45
N VAL A 64 -0.98 11.89 0.31
CA VAL A 64 0.45 11.54 0.37
C VAL A 64 1.00 10.85 -0.89
N ALA A 65 0.13 10.44 -1.80
CA ALA A 65 0.50 9.68 -3.01
C ALA A 65 0.15 10.43 -4.29
N ILE A 66 0.64 9.91 -5.41
CA ILE A 66 0.33 10.40 -6.75
C ILE A 66 -0.57 9.39 -7.46
N ARG A 67 -1.66 9.88 -8.04
CA ARG A 67 -2.50 9.10 -8.97
C ARG A 67 -1.83 9.06 -10.34
N THR A 68 -0.86 8.17 -10.49
CA THR A 68 -0.21 7.93 -11.79
C THR A 68 -1.26 7.55 -12.81
N HIS A 69 -1.38 8.35 -13.86
CA HIS A 69 -2.37 8.19 -14.94
C HIS A 69 -1.74 7.79 -16.26
N GLU A 70 -0.43 8.01 -16.41
CA GLU A 70 0.32 7.79 -17.64
C GLU A 70 1.70 7.22 -17.35
N LEU A 71 2.17 6.34 -18.23
CA LEU A 71 3.49 5.73 -18.24
C LEU A 71 4.09 5.85 -19.65
N PHE A 72 5.20 6.58 -19.77
CA PHE A 72 5.90 6.77 -21.04
C PHE A 72 7.17 5.93 -21.10
N TYR A 73 7.36 5.21 -22.21
CA TYR A 73 8.65 4.64 -22.58
C TYR A 73 9.26 5.50 -23.67
N LEU A 74 10.43 6.08 -23.39
CA LEU A 74 11.12 6.99 -24.29
C LEU A 74 12.45 6.38 -24.74
N THR A 75 12.87 6.71 -25.96
CA THR A 75 14.25 6.48 -26.39
C THR A 75 15.19 7.43 -25.64
N ARG A 76 16.51 7.19 -25.73
CA ARG A 76 17.53 8.11 -25.19
C ARG A 76 17.48 9.53 -25.78
N HIS A 77 16.78 9.72 -26.90
CA HIS A 77 16.60 11.02 -27.55
C HIS A 77 15.26 11.68 -27.16
N GLY A 78 14.53 11.11 -26.19
CA GLY A 78 13.24 11.64 -25.71
C GLY A 78 12.05 11.31 -26.62
N GLN A 79 12.23 10.48 -27.64
CA GLN A 79 11.15 10.10 -28.55
C GLN A 79 10.30 9.00 -27.92
N GLN A 80 8.98 9.14 -27.98
CA GLN A 80 8.06 8.15 -27.44
C GLN A 80 8.09 6.84 -28.24
N VAL A 81 8.29 5.74 -27.52
CA VAL A 81 8.21 4.36 -28.03
C VAL A 81 6.84 3.77 -27.70
N TRP A 82 6.38 4.00 -26.46
CA TRP A 82 5.11 3.52 -25.94
C TRP A 82 4.55 4.49 -24.91
N HIS A 83 3.22 4.47 -24.76
CA HIS A 83 2.48 5.21 -23.74
C HIS A 83 1.21 4.44 -23.38
N GLU A 84 0.91 4.37 -22.09
CA GLU A 84 -0.39 3.93 -21.56
C GLU A 84 -0.82 4.78 -20.37
#